data_AF-X1LBS3-F1
#
_entry.id   AF-X1LBS3-F1
#
_cell.length_a   1.000
_cell.length_b   1.000
_cell.length_c   1.000
_cell.angle_alpha   90.00
_cell.angle_beta   90.00
_cell.angle_gamma   90.00
#
_symmetry.space_group_name_H-M   'P 1'
#
loop_
_entity.id
_entity.type
_entity.pdbx_description
1 polymer ?
#
loop_
_entity_poly.entity_id
_entity_poly.type
_entity_poly.pdbx_seq_one_letter_code
_entity_poly.pdbx_strand_id
1 'polypeptide(L)'
;LRKKRVTEELMLILKEENPVKALKRMEELGALKYVLPGVELNSDIIKKLEKARENYNFWKRNISEEKIELWLIYFFCIVGQLEKNKIQRMCKKLFRRKGQTISRC
;
A
#
# COMPACT_ATOMS: atom_id res chain seq x y z
N LEU A 1 -10.60 -15.75 -4.91
CA LEU A 1 -9.68 -14.73 -5.50
C LEU A 1 -8.25 -15.28 -5.58
N ARG A 2 -7.66 -15.43 -6.78
CA ARG A 2 -6.22 -15.80 -6.93
C ARG A 2 -5.35 -14.68 -6.34
N LYS A 3 -4.38 -15.00 -5.47
CA LYS A 3 -3.53 -14.03 -4.73
C LYS A 3 -2.78 -13.02 -5.62
N LYS A 4 -2.40 -13.39 -6.84
CA LYS A 4 -1.76 -12.49 -7.82
C LYS A 4 -2.66 -11.28 -8.13
N ARG A 5 -3.97 -11.54 -8.29
CA ARG A 5 -4.97 -10.50 -8.53
C ARG A 5 -5.08 -9.54 -7.34
N VAL A 6 -5.10 -10.05 -6.10
CA VAL A 6 -5.30 -9.19 -4.91
C VAL A 6 -4.23 -8.10 -4.78
N THR A 7 -2.98 -8.39 -5.11
CA THR A 7 -1.90 -7.39 -5.05
C THR A 7 -1.99 -6.39 -6.20
N GLU A 8 -2.35 -6.86 -7.39
CA GLU A 8 -2.60 -6.00 -8.55
C GLU A 8 -3.79 -5.06 -8.30
N GLU A 9 -4.90 -5.57 -7.73
CA GLU A 9 -6.05 -4.74 -7.35
C GLU A 9 -5.68 -3.71 -6.28
N LEU A 10 -4.93 -4.08 -5.24
CA LEU A 10 -4.47 -3.13 -4.23
C LEU A 10 -3.59 -2.03 -4.87
N MET A 11 -2.70 -2.41 -5.78
CA MET A 11 -1.87 -1.44 -6.52
C MET A 11 -2.75 -0.51 -7.37
N LEU A 12 -3.77 -1.03 -8.05
CA LEU A 12 -4.71 -0.21 -8.84
C LEU A 12 -5.48 0.77 -7.96
N ILE A 13 -6.00 0.32 -6.81
CA ILE A 13 -6.68 1.17 -5.83
C ILE A 13 -5.78 2.32 -5.37
N LEU A 14 -4.51 2.03 -5.08
CA LEU A 14 -3.55 3.05 -4.67
C LEU A 14 -3.11 3.98 -5.81
N LYS A 15 -3.38 3.62 -7.07
CA LYS A 15 -3.15 4.44 -8.27
C LYS A 15 -4.36 5.29 -8.68
N GLU A 16 -5.52 5.08 -8.06
CA GLU A 16 -6.71 5.88 -8.33
C GLU A 16 -6.49 7.37 -8.02
N GLU A 17 -7.35 8.22 -8.58
CA GLU A 17 -7.34 9.67 -8.30
C GLU A 17 -7.61 9.99 -6.82
N ASN A 18 -8.43 9.16 -6.16
CA ASN A 18 -8.76 9.27 -4.74
C ASN A 18 -8.63 7.91 -4.01
N PRO A 19 -7.40 7.48 -3.71
CA PRO A 19 -7.15 6.18 -3.09
C PRO A 19 -7.72 6.10 -1.66
N VAL A 20 -7.82 7.23 -0.96
CA VAL A 20 -8.41 7.29 0.39
C VAL A 20 -9.87 6.87 0.36
N LYS A 21 -10.65 7.34 -0.63
CA LYS A 21 -12.06 6.96 -0.77
C LYS A 21 -12.22 5.45 -1.03
N ALA A 22 -11.39 4.88 -1.91
CA ALA A 22 -11.43 3.45 -2.20
C ALA A 22 -11.02 2.59 -0.99
N LEU A 23 -9.98 3.01 -0.26
CA LEU A 23 -9.55 2.34 0.97
C LEU A 23 -10.62 2.37 2.06
N LYS A 24 -11.28 3.52 2.27
CA LYS A 24 -12.43 3.63 3.20
C LYS A 24 -13.57 2.71 2.78
N ARG A 25 -13.88 2.64 1.49
CA ARG A 25 -14.91 1.72 0.98
C ARG A 25 -14.55 0.25 1.25
N MET A 26 -13.28 -0.11 1.11
CA MET A 26 -12.81 -1.46 1.48
C MET A 26 -12.95 -1.73 2.98
N GLU A 27 -12.73 -0.73 3.83
CA GLU A 27 -12.92 -0.83 5.27
C GLU A 27 -14.39 -1.06 5.62
N GLU A 28 -15.30 -0.25 5.07
CA GLU A 28 -16.76 -0.38 5.22
C GLU A 28 -17.28 -1.76 4.81
N LEU A 29 -16.75 -2.32 3.71
CA LEU A 29 -17.12 -3.65 3.22
C LEU A 29 -16.45 -4.78 4.01
N GLY A 30 -15.61 -4.46 5.00
CA GLY A 30 -14.84 -5.42 5.78
C GLY A 30 -13.75 -6.15 4.98
N ALA A 31 -13.42 -5.67 3.77
CA ALA A 31 -12.42 -6.24 2.89
C ALA A 31 -10.97 -5.88 3.30
N LEU A 32 -10.79 -4.67 3.86
CA LEU A 32 -9.46 -4.13 4.19
C LEU A 32 -8.65 -5.07 5.08
N LYS A 33 -9.25 -5.60 6.16
CA LYS A 33 -8.58 -6.50 7.12
C LYS A 33 -8.03 -7.79 6.49
N TYR A 34 -8.58 -8.23 5.36
CA TYR A 34 -8.09 -9.43 4.66
C TYR A 34 -6.89 -9.15 3.77
N VAL A 35 -6.82 -7.92 3.23
CA VAL A 35 -5.77 -7.46 2.32
C VAL A 35 -4.60 -6.84 3.10
N LEU A 36 -4.92 -5.94 4.02
CA LEU A 36 -3.99 -5.18 4.87
C LEU A 36 -4.32 -5.44 6.35
N PRO A 37 -3.97 -6.62 6.89
CA PRO A 37 -4.31 -6.98 8.26
C PRO A 37 -3.61 -6.08 9.28
N GLY A 38 -4.38 -5.55 10.23
CA GLY A 38 -3.89 -4.67 11.31
C GLY A 38 -3.72 -3.21 10.92
N VAL A 39 -4.06 -2.84 9.68
CA VAL A 39 -4.13 -1.45 9.24
C VAL A 39 -5.43 -0.83 9.72
N GLU A 40 -5.34 0.36 10.31
CA GLU A 40 -6.47 1.21 10.65
C GLU A 40 -6.39 2.50 9.82
N LEU A 41 -7.48 2.89 9.15
CA LEU A 41 -7.54 4.13 8.37
C LEU A 41 -7.95 5.32 9.23
N ASN A 42 -7.23 5.54 10.33
CA ASN A 42 -7.45 6.67 11.20
C ASN A 42 -7.04 8.00 10.54
N SER A 43 -7.43 9.11 11.18
CA SER A 43 -7.18 10.47 10.69
C SER A 43 -5.69 10.75 10.44
N ASP A 44 -4.78 10.17 11.22
CA ASP A 44 -3.34 10.35 11.03
C ASP A 44 -2.83 9.67 9.77
N ILE A 45 -3.32 8.48 9.44
CA ILE A 45 -3.00 7.81 8.18
C ILE A 45 -3.54 8.61 7.00
N ILE A 46 -4.77 9.11 7.09
CA ILE A 46 -5.35 9.94 6.02
C ILE A 46 -4.51 11.19 5.78
N LYS A 47 -4.13 11.91 6.83
CA LYS A 47 -3.24 13.09 6.74
C LYS A 47 -1.88 12.74 6.14
N LYS A 48 -1.31 11.58 6.49
CA LYS A 48 -0.03 11.10 5.90
C LYS A 48 -0.17 10.86 4.40
N LEU A 49 -1.29 10.29 3.94
CA LEU A 49 -1.55 10.05 2.52
C LEU A 49 -1.73 11.36 1.75
N GLU A 50 -2.47 12.33 2.30
CA GLU A 50 -2.64 13.66 1.71
C GLU A 50 -1.30 14.39 1.58
N LYS A 51 -0.52 14.43 2.66
CA LYS A 51 0.81 15.05 2.66
C LYS A 51 1.78 14.34 1.70
N ALA A 52 1.70 13.00 1.59
CA ALA A 52 2.50 12.24 0.62
C ALA A 52 2.16 12.65 -0.82
N ARG A 53 0.87 12.87 -1.13
CA ARG A 53 0.42 13.34 -2.44
C ARG A 53 0.96 14.74 -2.75
N GLU A 54 0.84 15.66 -1.81
CA GLU A 54 1.32 17.03 -1.94
C GLU A 54 2.83 17.06 -2.19
N ASN A 55 3.60 16.38 -1.34
CA ASN A 55 5.05 16.29 -1.46
C ASN A 55 5.48 15.65 -2.78
N TYR A 56 4.80 14.57 -3.20
CA TYR A 56 5.08 13.94 -4.49
C TYR A 56 4.79 14.88 -5.66
N ASN A 57 3.67 15.61 -5.62
CA ASN A 57 3.31 16.56 -6.67
C ASN A 57 4.30 17.73 -6.75
N PHE A 58 4.83 18.17 -5.61
CA PHE A 58 5.88 19.17 -5.55
C PHE A 58 7.19 18.61 -6.13
N TRP A 59 7.65 17.44 -5.67
CA TRP A 59 8.88 16.80 -6.12
C TRP A 59 8.85 16.50 -7.62
N LYS A 60 7.74 15.94 -8.12
CA LYS A 60 7.54 15.62 -9.54
C LYS A 60 7.60 16.85 -10.44
N ARG A 61 7.14 18.01 -9.95
CA ARG A 61 7.16 19.27 -10.73
C ARG A 61 8.51 19.97 -10.71
N ASN A 62 9.20 19.94 -9.57
CA ASN A 62 10.32 20.86 -9.33
C ASN A 62 11.71 20.19 -9.37
N ILE A 63 11.80 18.87 -9.25
CA ILE A 63 13.08 18.20 -8.96
C ILE A 63 13.40 17.07 -9.95
N SER A 64 12.42 16.22 -10.28
CA SER A 64 12.77 14.86 -10.71
C SER A 64 12.76 14.59 -12.22
N GLU A 65 13.85 14.01 -12.72
CA GLU A 65 13.90 13.20 -13.96
C GLU A 65 13.57 11.71 -13.68
N GLU A 66 13.66 11.27 -12.43
CA GLU A 66 13.38 9.91 -11.97
C GLU A 66 11.87 9.62 -11.87
N LYS A 67 11.50 8.35 -12.11
CA LYS A 67 10.14 7.85 -12.00
C LYS A 67 9.94 7.14 -10.66
N ILE A 68 9.50 7.87 -9.64
CA ILE A 68 8.95 7.27 -8.42
C ILE A 68 7.46 7.03 -8.62
N GLU A 69 6.98 5.86 -8.24
CA GLU A 69 5.56 5.52 -8.29
C GLU A 69 4.88 5.93 -6.97
N LEU A 70 3.97 6.92 -7.03
CA LEU A 70 3.25 7.43 -5.85
C LEU A 70 2.54 6.35 -5.02
N TRP A 71 2.01 5.31 -5.67
CA TRP A 71 1.33 4.21 -4.98
C TRP A 71 2.27 3.47 -3.99
N LEU A 72 3.58 3.42 -4.26
CA LEU A 72 4.56 2.85 -3.34
C LEU A 72 4.69 3.71 -2.09
N ILE A 73 4.71 5.04 -2.24
CA ILE A 73 4.75 5.98 -1.12
C ILE A 73 3.51 5.79 -0.24
N TYR A 74 2.32 5.71 -0.85
CA TYR A 74 1.08 5.42 -0.13
C TYR A 74 1.14 4.07 0.60
N PHE A 75 1.62 3.03 -0.07
CA PHE A 75 1.80 1.73 0.55
C PHE A 75 2.71 1.84 1.79
N PHE A 76 3.84 2.54 1.71
CA PHE A 76 4.73 2.76 2.85
C PHE A 76 4.07 3.56 3.99
N CYS A 77 3.31 4.61 3.68
CA CYS A 77 2.57 5.38 4.68
C CYS A 77 1.58 4.49 5.45
N ILE A 78 0.90 3.58 4.75
CA ILE A 78 -0.11 2.69 5.33
C ILE A 78 0.55 1.61 6.19
N VAL A 79 1.55 0.91 5.67
CA VAL A 79 2.17 -0.23 6.37
C VAL A 79 3.11 0.20 7.48
N GLY A 80 3.60 1.45 7.45
CA GLY A 80 4.51 1.99 8.47
C GLY A 80 3.93 2.11 9.87
N GLN A 81 2.60 1.96 10.03
CA GLN A 81 1.96 1.87 11.35
C GLN A 81 2.14 0.50 12.03
N LEU A 82 2.54 -0.52 11.27
CA LEU A 82 2.64 -1.89 11.75
C LEU A 82 4.05 -2.18 12.28
N GLU A 83 4.14 -3.09 13.25
CA GLU A 83 5.42 -3.66 13.65
C GLU A 83 6.11 -4.36 12.47
N LYS A 84 7.44 -4.31 12.45
CA LYS A 84 8.28 -4.90 11.38
C LYS A 84 7.93 -6.36 11.06
N ASN A 85 7.68 -7.19 12.07
CA ASN A 85 7.28 -8.60 11.93
C ASN A 85 5.90 -8.76 11.23
N LYS A 86 4.95 -7.84 11.43
CA LYS A 86 3.64 -7.82 10.79
C LYS A 86 3.78 -7.37 9.33
N ILE A 87 4.59 -6.34 9.07
CA ILE A 87 4.91 -5.90 7.70
C ILE A 87 5.52 -7.05 6.90
N GLN A 88 6.54 -7.73 7.43
CA GLN A 88 7.20 -8.84 6.74
C GLN A 88 6.23 -9.97 6.39
N ARG A 89 5.36 -10.36 7.33
CA ARG A 89 4.34 -11.40 7.11
C ARG A 89 3.33 -10.99 6.03
N MET A 90 2.87 -9.75 6.09
CA MET A 90 1.94 -9.19 5.10
C MET A 90 2.58 -9.12 3.71
N CYS A 91 3.79 -8.58 3.59
CA CYS A 91 4.52 -8.51 2.32
C CYS A 91 4.75 -9.92 1.73
N LYS A 92 5.09 -10.91 2.57
CA LYS A 92 5.21 -12.32 2.13
C LYS A 92 3.89 -12.89 1.62
N LYS A 93 2.74 -12.44 2.12
CA LYS A 93 1.40 -12.87 1.68
C LYS A 93 1.01 -12.19 0.37
N LEU A 94 1.23 -10.88 0.25
CA LEU A 94 0.87 -10.07 -0.91
C LEU A 94 1.81 -10.35 -2.09
N PHE A 95 3.11 -10.18 -1.90
CA PHE A 95 4.11 -10.25 -2.97
C PHE A 95 4.74 -11.63 -3.16
N ARG A 96 4.07 -12.71 -2.72
CA ARG A 96 4.62 -14.07 -2.85
C ARG A 96 4.83 -14.43 -4.32
N ARG A 97 6.07 -14.36 -4.80
CA ARG A 97 6.46 -14.92 -6.10
C ARG A 97 6.27 -16.44 -6.04
N LYS A 98 5.52 -17.02 -7.00
CA LYS A 98 5.58 -18.46 -7.23
C LYS A 98 6.96 -18.74 -7.85
N GLY A 99 7.81 -19.52 -7.17
CA GLY A 99 9.08 -19.98 -7.74
C GLY A 99 10.36 -19.78 -6.92
N GLN A 100 10.29 -19.61 -5.60
CA GLN A 100 11.48 -19.84 -4.77
C GLN A 100 11.16 -20.92 -3.74
N THR A 101 11.65 -22.12 -4.04
CA THR A 101 12.01 -23.11 -3.03
C THR A 101 12.92 -22.40 -2.03
N ILE A 102 12.50 -22.33 -0.78
CA ILE A 102 13.35 -21.86 0.30
C ILE A 102 14.39 -22.97 0.52
N SER A 103 15.51 -22.90 -0.20
CA SER A 103 16.74 -23.49 0.28
C SER A 103 17.17 -22.65 1.48
N ARG A 104 17.21 -23.31 2.64
CA ARG A 104 17.80 -22.82 3.89
C ARG A 104 19.10 -22.07 3.61
N CYS A 105 19.23 -20.89 4.20
CA CYS A 105 20.50 -20.39 4.73
C CYS A 105 20.26 -20.17 6.21
#